data_AF-A0A368FS50-F1
#
_entry.id   AF-A0A368FS50-F1
#
_cell.length_a   1.000
_cell.length_b   1.000
_cell.length_c   1.000
_cell.angle_alpha   90.00
_cell.angle_beta   90.00
_cell.angle_gamma   90.00
#
_symmetry.space_group_name_H-M   'P 1'
#
loop_
_entity.id
_entity.type
_entity.pdbx_description
1 polymer ?
#
loop_
_entity_poly.entity_id
_entity_poly.type
_entity_poly.pdbx_seq_one_letter_code
_entity_poly.pdbx_strand_id
1 'polypeptide(L)' 'MGTPSLGDVVADDSSTASFTRVVDWPIVDVIGRSIAIYRFSTTEYSLQTKDEGPLACGTIGLTAFSRS' A
#
# COMPACT_ATOMS: atom_id res chain seq x y z
N MET A 1 3.93 -13.72 -11.06
CA MET A 1 2.88 -12.69 -10.84
C MET A 1 3.31 -11.86 -9.65
N GLY A 2 3.82 -10.65 -9.86
CA GLY A 2 4.27 -9.78 -8.77
C GLY A 2 3.09 -9.25 -7.97
N THR A 3 3.26 -9.03 -6.67
CA THR A 3 2.32 -8.21 -5.89
C THR A 3 2.36 -6.78 -6.46
N PRO A 4 1.24 -6.25 -6.95
CA PRO A 4 1.22 -4.89 -7.47
C PRO A 4 1.55 -3.91 -6.34
N SER A 5 2.45 -2.97 -6.62
CA SER A 5 2.84 -1.93 -5.68
C SER A 5 2.08 -0.65 -5.97
N LEU A 6 1.67 0.06 -4.92
CA LEU A 6 1.09 1.39 -5.02
C LEU A 6 2.17 2.49 -5.08
N GLY A 7 3.44 2.14 -4.84
CA GLY A 7 4.55 3.07 -4.72
C GLY A 7 4.93 3.35 -3.27
N ASP A 8 5.68 4.43 -3.06
CA ASP A 8 6.21 4.82 -1.76
C ASP A 8 5.32 5.84 -1.06
N VAL A 9 5.27 5.76 0.27
CA VAL A 9 4.66 6.75 1.14
C VAL A 9 5.80 7.46 1.88
N VAL A 10 5.88 8.79 1.77
CA VAL A 10 6.92 9.60 2.41
C VAL A 10 6.31 10.35 3.58
N ALA A 11 6.81 10.08 4.78
CA ALA A 11 6.42 10.83 5.97
C ALA A 11 7.11 12.20 5.98
N ASP A 12 6.38 13.22 6.41
CA ASP A 12 6.93 14.54 6.72
C ASP A 12 7.64 14.55 8.09
N ASP A 13 8.17 15.71 8.48
CA ASP A 13 8.86 15.92 9.76
C ASP A 13 7.96 15.66 10.99
N SER A 14 6.64 15.58 10.80
CA SER A 14 5.67 15.25 11.86
C SER A 14 5.39 13.75 11.98
N SER A 15 6.12 12.91 11.23
CA SER A 15 5.87 11.46 11.11
C SER A 15 4.49 11.13 10.53
N THR A 16 3.87 12.07 9.81
CA THR A 16 2.59 11.88 9.13
C THR A 16 2.82 11.79 7.63
N ALA A 17 2.02 10.98 6.95
CA ALA A 17 2.04 10.92 5.49
C ALA A 17 0.60 10.90 4.96
N SER A 18 0.38 11.60 3.84
CA SER A 18 -0.85 11.50 3.06
C SER A 18 -0.54 10.92 1.70
N PHE A 19 -1.35 9.95 1.28
CA PHE A 19 -1.14 9.25 0.03
C PHE A 19 -2.48 8.92 -0.61
N THR A 20 -2.68 9.43 -1.83
CA THR A 20 -3.88 9.16 -2.62
C THR A 20 -3.46 8.68 -4.01
N ARG A 21 -3.91 7.49 -4.38
CA ARG A 21 -3.74 6.94 -5.72
C ARG A 21 -5.06 6.38 -6.21
N VAL A 22 -5.33 6.60 -7.48
CA VAL A 22 -6.40 5.94 -8.22
C VAL A 22 -5.73 4.88 -9.08
N VAL A 23 -6.20 3.63 -8.95
CA VAL A 23 -5.70 2.49 -9.73
C VAL A 23 -6.87 1.79 -10.38
N ASP A 24 -6.72 1.45 -11.65
CA ASP A 24 -7.73 0.71 -12.42
C ASP A 24 -7.51 -0.80 -12.27
N TRP A 25 -7.71 -1.30 -11.05
CA TRP A 25 -7.65 -2.74 -10.75
C TRP A 25 -9.05 -3.33 -10.66
N PRO A 26 -9.30 -4.53 -11.20
CA PRO A 26 -10.58 -5.19 -11.03
C PRO A 26 -10.89 -5.39 -9.55
N ILE A 27 -12.12 -5.06 -9.13
CA ILE A 27 -12.57 -5.17 -7.73
C ILE A 27 -12.34 -6.58 -7.18
N VAL A 28 -12.59 -7.60 -8.02
CA VAL A 28 -12.41 -9.02 -7.70
C VAL A 28 -10.96 -9.40 -7.37
N ASP A 29 -9.99 -8.61 -7.83
CA ASP A 29 -8.56 -8.88 -7.65
C ASP A 29 -7.98 -8.22 -6.40
N VAL A 30 -8.74 -7.37 -5.71
CA VAL A 30 -8.24 -6.49 -4.63
C VAL A 30 -9.05 -6.56 -3.34
N ILE A 31 -10.38 -6.69 -3.41
CA ILE A 31 -11.23 -6.72 -2.21
C ILE A 31 -10.95 -7.98 -1.40
N GLY A 32 -10.85 -7.81 -0.09
CA GLY A 32 -10.50 -8.88 0.85
C GLY A 32 -9.00 -9.21 0.91
N ARG A 33 -8.17 -8.60 0.05
CA ARG A 33 -6.71 -8.69 0.16
C ARG A 33 -6.19 -7.64 1.13
N SER A 34 -4.93 -7.77 1.52
CA SER A 34 -4.27 -6.84 2.42
C SER A 34 -3.50 -5.75 1.67
N ILE A 35 -3.63 -4.50 2.12
CA ILE A 35 -2.64 -3.46 1.88
C ILE A 35 -1.62 -3.52 3.02
N ALA A 36 -0.35 -3.31 2.71
CA ALA A 36 0.75 -3.37 3.68
C ALA A 36 1.72 -2.20 3.50
N ILE A 37 2.21 -1.67 4.60
CA ILE A 37 3.24 -0.63 4.65
C ILE A 37 4.53 -1.28 5.15
N TYR A 38 5.62 -1.07 4.42
CA TYR A 38 6.94 -1.57 4.78
C TYR A 38 7.86 -0.41 5.21
N ARG A 39 8.93 -0.75 5.93
CA ARG A 39 9.97 0.22 6.32
C ARG A 39 10.72 0.77 5.11
N PHE A 40 10.93 -0.08 4.11
CA PHE A 40 11.73 0.21 2.94
C PHE A 40 10.88 0.78 1.81
N SER A 41 11.50 1.66 1.02
CA SER A 41 10.94 2.04 -0.28
C SER A 41 10.78 0.82 -1.18
N THR A 42 9.92 0.91 -2.18
CA THR A 42 9.66 -0.12 -3.19
C THR A 42 10.94 -0.53 -3.93
N THR A 43 11.85 0.41 -4.18
CA THR A 43 13.18 0.12 -4.75
C THR A 43 14.00 -0.74 -3.80
N GLU A 44 14.14 -0.34 -2.54
CA GLU A 44 14.90 -1.08 -1.52
C GLU A 44 14.27 -2.46 -1.24
N TYR A 45 12.94 -2.53 -1.19
CA TYR A 45 12.17 -3.75 -0.99
C TYR A 45 12.38 -4.77 -2.12
N SER A 46 12.63 -4.29 -3.35
CA SER A 46 12.93 -5.17 -4.49
C SER A 46 14.35 -5.77 -4.44
N LEU A 47 15.25 -5.15 -3.68
CA LEU A 47 16.67 -5.50 -3.60
C LEU A 47 17.03 -6.36 -2.37
N GLN A 48 16.17 -6.42 -1.36
CA GLN A 48 16.47 -7.08 -0.08
C GLN A 48 15.88 -8.49 0.05
N THR A 49 16.56 -9.35 0.82
CA THR A 49 16.01 -10.61 1.34
C THR A 49 14.90 -10.31 2.34
N LYS A 50 13.71 -10.87 2.09
CA LYS A 50 12.43 -10.48 2.71
C LYS A 50 12.23 -11.09 4.10
N ASP A 51 13.11 -10.81 5.05
CA ASP A 51 12.96 -11.28 6.43
C ASP A 51 12.25 -10.27 7.36
N GLU A 52 12.03 -9.03 6.92
CA GLU A 52 11.22 -8.05 7.67
C GLU A 52 9.75 -8.08 7.23
N GLY A 53 8.86 -8.24 8.22
CA GLY A 53 7.42 -8.10 8.05
C GLY A 53 6.97 -6.65 7.84
N PRO A 54 5.71 -6.44 7.44
CA PRO A 54 5.17 -5.09 7.28
C PRO A 54 5.06 -4.37 8.62
N LEU A 55 5.26 -3.05 8.61
CA LEU A 55 5.05 -2.18 9.77
C LEU A 55 3.57 -2.13 10.16
N ALA A 56 2.69 -2.16 9.16
CA ALA A 56 1.25 -2.20 9.33
C ALA A 56 0.61 -2.88 8.12
N CYS A 57 -0.56 -3.48 8.33
CA CYS A 57 -1.40 -3.98 7.25
C CYS A 57 -2.89 -3.82 7.57
N GLY A 58 -3.71 -3.78 6.54
CA GLY A 58 -5.17 -3.65 6.66
C GLY A 58 -5.87 -4.34 5.51
N THR A 59 -7.13 -4.71 5.70
CA THR A 59 -7.93 -5.34 4.63
C THR A 59 -8.56 -4.29 3.74
N ILE A 60 -8.49 -4.47 2.42
CA ILE A 60 -9.15 -3.61 1.45
C ILE A 60 -10.63 -3.97 1.42
N GLY A 61 -11.47 -3.03 1.87
CA GLY A 61 -12.92 -3.16 1.89
C GLY A 61 -13.61 -2.28 0.84
N LEU A 62 -14.88 -2.55 0.60
CA LEU A 62 -15.77 -1.64 -0.13
C LEU A 62 -16.22 -0.53 0.82
N THR A 63 -16.29 0.70 0.30
CA THR A 63 -16.83 1.84 1.04
C THR A 63 -17.83 2.59 0.17
N ALA A 64 -18.80 3.24 0.81
CA ALA A 64 -19.68 4.16 0.12
C ALA A 64 -18.87 5.37 -0.34
N PHE A 65 -18.87 5.65 -1.65
CA PHE A 65 -18.16 6.80 -2.19
C PHE A 65 -19.11 8.00 -2.29
N SER A 66 -18.77 9.07 -1.59
CA SER A 66 -19.39 10.39 -1.75
C SER A 66 -18.39 11.30 -2.44
N ARG A 67 -18.72 11.82 -3.63
CA ARG A 67 -17.96 12.93 -4.22
C ARG A 67 -18.27 14.18 -3.40
N SER A 68 -17.26 14.73 -2.72
CA SER A 68 -17.28 16.10 -2.19
C SER A 68 -17.01 17.10 -3.29
#